data_AF-A0A2U1J651-F1
#
_entry.id   AF-A0A2U1J651-F1
#
_cell.length_a   1.000
_cell.length_b   1.000
_cell.length_c   1.000
_cell.angle_alpha   90.00
_cell.angle_beta   90.00
_cell.angle_gamma   90.00
#
_symmetry.space_group_name_H-M   'P 1'
#
loop_
_entity.id
_entity.type
_entity.pdbx_description
1 polymer ?
#
loop_
_entity_poly.entity_id
_entity_poly.type
_entity_poly.pdbx_seq_one_letter_code
_entity_poly.pdbx_strand_id
1 'polypeptide(L)'
;MGVIIKLISVAGVVSAVLLSLFCLGSGLYILSTWIEDNARITKKILEYLSMVVASIHILLLIFDGFPILNTLYSMVCIGIYSLLLNTFPIVNMLSFTFLGSILFAVGNHFVWFFYFVEKVDIYSYAEISSFMGVCVWFLPILYFISLDSSENTLPSYDSSGKSKRRQNIFQSLVSKLTGTNTNKNIENAL
;
A
#
# COMPACT_ATOMS: atom_id res chain seq x y z
N MET A 1 -51.36 4.58 -2.94
CA MET A 1 -49.93 4.93 -2.83
C MET A 1 -49.39 5.11 -4.26
N GLY A 2 -48.94 6.31 -4.64
CA GLY A 2 -48.67 6.65 -6.05
C GLY A 2 -47.52 5.84 -6.67
N VAL A 3 -47.82 5.02 -7.67
CA VAL A 3 -46.84 4.18 -8.41
C VAL A 3 -45.78 5.04 -9.11
N ILE A 4 -46.17 6.21 -9.63
CA ILE A 4 -45.29 7.15 -10.34
C ILE A 4 -44.16 7.67 -9.44
N ILE A 5 -44.47 8.02 -8.18
CA ILE A 5 -43.47 8.50 -7.22
C ILE A 5 -42.46 7.40 -6.88
N LYS A 6 -42.92 6.13 -6.77
CA LYS A 6 -42.02 4.99 -6.54
C LYS A 6 -41.07 4.76 -7.71
N LEU A 7 -41.56 4.86 -8.95
CA LEU A 7 -40.72 4.73 -10.16
C LEU A 7 -39.66 5.84 -10.23
N ILE A 8 -40.05 7.10 -9.98
CA ILE A 8 -39.11 8.23 -9.95
C ILE A 8 -38.07 8.06 -8.84
N SER A 9 -38.49 7.59 -7.66
CA SER A 9 -37.58 7.32 -6.54
C SER A 9 -36.54 6.25 -6.87
N VAL A 10 -36.95 5.12 -7.47
CA VAL A 10 -36.02 4.05 -7.87
C VAL A 10 -35.06 4.55 -8.94
N ALA A 11 -35.57 5.25 -9.98
CA ALA A 11 -34.73 5.82 -11.03
C ALA A 11 -33.71 6.83 -10.46
N GLY A 12 -34.13 7.66 -9.50
CA GLY A 12 -33.27 8.62 -8.81
C GLY A 12 -32.19 7.96 -7.96
N VAL A 13 -32.51 6.88 -7.23
CA VAL A 13 -31.52 6.13 -6.45
C VAL A 13 -30.51 5.45 -7.38
N VAL A 14 -30.96 4.83 -8.47
CA VAL A 14 -30.05 4.19 -9.45
C VAL A 14 -29.12 5.22 -10.08
N SER A 15 -29.63 6.36 -10.54
CA SER A 15 -28.78 7.40 -11.14
C SER A 15 -27.81 8.00 -10.12
N ALA A 16 -28.24 8.22 -8.87
CA ALA A 16 -27.38 8.70 -7.79
C ALA A 16 -26.24 7.73 -7.48
N VAL A 17 -26.52 6.42 -7.43
CA VAL A 17 -25.49 5.39 -7.21
C VAL A 17 -24.50 5.36 -8.37
N LEU A 18 -24.97 5.39 -9.62
CA LEU A 18 -24.10 5.38 -10.80
C LEU A 18 -23.19 6.62 -10.85
N LEU A 19 -23.74 7.81 -10.60
CA LEU A 19 -22.96 9.05 -10.57
C LEU A 19 -21.96 9.06 -9.42
N SER A 20 -22.33 8.52 -8.25
CA SER A 20 -21.42 8.42 -7.11
C SER A 20 -20.25 7.47 -7.40
N LEU A 21 -20.52 6.31 -8.00
CA LEU A 21 -19.47 5.37 -8.41
C LEU A 21 -18.57 5.96 -9.49
N PHE A 22 -19.13 6.67 -10.47
CA PHE A 22 -18.36 7.38 -11.49
C PHE A 22 -17.47 8.47 -10.89
N CYS A 23 -17.99 9.26 -9.94
CA CYS A 23 -17.22 10.28 -9.23
C CYS A 23 -16.10 9.67 -8.39
N LEU A 24 -16.37 8.59 -7.66
CA LEU A 24 -15.34 7.87 -6.90
C LEU A 24 -14.27 7.28 -7.83
N GLY A 25 -14.66 6.64 -8.93
CA GLY A 25 -13.73 6.05 -9.89
C GLY A 25 -12.84 7.09 -10.57
N SER A 26 -13.42 8.18 -11.07
CA SER A 26 -12.67 9.28 -11.67
C SER A 26 -11.76 10.01 -10.67
N GLY A 27 -12.22 10.17 -9.42
CA GLY A 27 -11.42 10.74 -8.32
C GLY A 27 -10.20 9.87 -7.96
N LEU A 28 -10.37 8.55 -7.92
CA LEU A 28 -9.26 7.63 -7.69
C LEU A 28 -8.30 7.55 -8.90
N TYR A 29 -8.81 7.66 -10.13
CA TYR A 29 -8.00 7.71 -11.34
C TYR A 29 -7.10 8.96 -11.39
N ILE A 30 -7.64 10.15 -11.10
CA ILE A 30 -6.81 11.35 -11.07
C ILE A 30 -5.78 11.29 -9.93
N LEU A 31 -6.15 10.66 -8.81
CA LEU A 31 -5.25 10.43 -7.69
C LEU A 31 -4.11 9.47 -8.08
N SER A 32 -4.37 8.39 -8.81
CA SER A 32 -3.33 7.46 -9.24
C SER A 32 -2.35 8.11 -10.21
N THR A 33 -2.84 8.91 -11.17
CA THR A 33 -1.97 9.70 -12.06
C THR A 33 -1.11 10.68 -11.28
N TRP A 34 -1.71 11.40 -10.31
CA TRP A 34 -0.95 12.34 -9.49
C TRP A 34 0.13 11.65 -8.66
N ILE A 35 -0.19 10.47 -8.13
CA ILE A 35 0.73 9.65 -7.35
C ILE A 35 1.90 9.15 -8.21
N GLU A 36 1.63 8.73 -9.44
CA GLU A 36 2.64 8.28 -10.41
C GLU A 36 3.65 9.40 -10.71
N ASP A 37 3.16 10.62 -10.98
CA ASP A 37 4.02 11.78 -11.25
C ASP A 37 4.81 12.26 -10.02
N ASN A 38 4.31 12.00 -8.79
CA ASN A 38 4.82 12.60 -7.55
C ASN A 38 5.14 11.58 -6.45
N ALA A 39 5.66 10.40 -6.80
CA ALA A 39 5.91 9.27 -5.88
C ALA A 39 6.61 9.67 -4.55
N ARG A 40 7.57 10.59 -4.58
CA ARG A 40 8.28 11.07 -3.38
C ARG A 40 7.38 11.86 -2.43
N ILE A 41 6.45 12.64 -2.97
CA ILE A 41 5.45 13.39 -2.19
C ILE A 41 4.38 12.44 -1.69
N THR A 42 3.94 11.48 -2.52
CA THR A 42 2.99 10.44 -2.13
C THR A 42 3.43 9.71 -0.87
N LYS A 43 4.71 9.30 -0.80
CA LYS A 43 5.26 8.67 0.41
C LYS A 43 5.03 9.52 1.67
N LYS A 44 5.36 10.82 1.60
CA LYS A 44 5.20 11.75 2.73
C LYS A 44 3.73 11.97 3.10
N ILE A 45 2.86 12.09 2.10
CA ILE A 45 1.41 12.24 2.31
C ILE A 45 0.85 11.00 3.00
N LEU A 46 1.28 9.81 2.58
CA LEU A 46 0.78 8.56 3.13
C LEU A 46 1.30 8.32 4.57
N GLU A 47 2.53 8.72 4.89
CA GLU A 47 3.04 8.79 6.27
C GLU A 47 2.23 9.77 7.13
N TYR A 48 1.95 10.98 6.60
CA TYR A 48 1.16 11.98 7.29
C TYR A 48 -0.29 11.52 7.52
N LEU A 49 -0.94 10.95 6.50
CA LEU A 49 -2.30 10.40 6.61
C LEU A 49 -2.36 9.26 7.63
N SER A 50 -1.35 8.39 7.65
CA SER A 50 -1.23 7.33 8.66
C SER A 50 -1.17 7.92 10.07
N MET A 51 -0.41 9.01 10.27
CA MET A 51 -0.31 9.70 11.55
C MET A 51 -1.62 10.40 11.95
N VAL A 52 -2.34 10.99 10.99
CA VAL A 52 -3.66 11.60 11.24
C VAL A 52 -4.67 10.54 11.68
N VAL A 53 -4.76 9.41 10.96
CA VAL A 53 -5.67 8.31 11.31
C VAL A 53 -5.32 7.70 12.67
N ALA A 54 -4.03 7.52 12.96
CA ALA A 54 -3.56 7.09 14.28
C ALA A 54 -4.00 8.07 15.39
N SER A 55 -3.85 9.37 15.14
CA SER A 55 -4.25 10.41 16.09
C SER A 55 -5.76 10.40 16.36
N ILE A 56 -6.58 10.19 15.32
CA ILE A 56 -8.04 10.06 15.45
C ILE A 56 -8.40 8.86 16.32
N HIS A 57 -7.76 7.71 16.12
CA HIS A 57 -8.00 6.52 16.96
C HIS A 57 -7.62 6.74 18.42
N ILE A 58 -6.54 7.47 18.70
CA ILE A 58 -6.16 7.85 20.07
C ILE A 58 -7.19 8.82 20.66
N LEU A 59 -7.66 9.78 19.86
CA LEU A 59 -8.67 10.75 20.30
C LEU A 59 -9.97 10.05 20.67
N LEU A 60 -10.45 9.14 19.82
CA LEU A 60 -11.62 8.30 20.09
C LEU A 60 -11.44 7.42 21.33
N LEU A 61 -10.22 6.96 21.60
CA LEU A 61 -9.91 6.20 22.81
C LEU A 61 -10.08 7.05 24.08
N ILE A 62 -9.62 8.30 24.06
CA ILE A 62 -9.64 9.19 25.23
C ILE A 62 -11.03 9.76 25.49
N PHE A 63 -11.74 10.18 24.44
CA PHE A 63 -13.03 10.87 24.56
C PHE A 63 -14.22 9.91 24.61
N ASP A 64 -14.27 8.94 23.71
CA ASP A 64 -15.42 8.02 23.57
C ASP A 64 -15.21 6.66 24.27
N GLY A 65 -14.03 6.43 24.87
CA GLY A 65 -13.76 5.23 25.65
C GLY A 65 -13.79 3.94 24.82
N PHE A 66 -13.40 4.02 23.54
CA PHE A 66 -13.40 2.88 22.63
C PHE A 66 -12.56 1.70 23.17
N PRO A 67 -12.83 0.44 22.75
CA PRO A 67 -12.12 -0.72 23.25
C PRO A 67 -10.63 -0.68 22.91
N ILE A 68 -9.78 -0.70 23.94
CA ILE A 68 -8.32 -0.59 23.83
C ILE A 68 -7.74 -1.66 22.90
N LEU A 69 -8.27 -2.89 22.94
CA LEU A 69 -7.78 -4.00 22.12
C LEU A 69 -7.98 -3.75 20.61
N ASN A 70 -9.15 -3.24 20.22
CA ASN A 70 -9.45 -2.98 18.80
C ASN A 70 -8.63 -1.80 18.29
N THR A 71 -8.50 -0.75 19.10
CA THR A 71 -7.65 0.40 18.79
C THR A 71 -6.18 0.00 18.66
N LEU A 72 -5.69 -0.89 19.53
CA LEU A 72 -4.33 -1.43 19.45
C LEU A 72 -4.14 -2.25 18.17
N TYR A 73 -5.12 -3.06 17.78
CA TYR A 73 -5.06 -3.81 16.53
C TYR A 73 -4.96 -2.87 15.32
N SER A 74 -5.76 -1.80 15.27
CA SER A 74 -5.65 -0.78 14.23
C SER A 74 -4.29 -0.09 14.22
N MET A 75 -3.71 0.20 15.39
CA MET A 75 -2.36 0.77 15.47
C MET A 75 -1.29 -0.19 14.94
N VAL A 76 -1.42 -1.49 15.20
CA VAL A 76 -0.54 -2.50 14.63
C VAL A 76 -0.68 -2.52 13.10
N CYS A 77 -1.90 -2.46 12.56
CA CYS A 77 -2.12 -2.37 11.11
C CYS A 77 -1.45 -1.12 10.51
N ILE A 78 -1.61 0.04 11.13
CA ILE A 78 -0.97 1.30 10.71
C ILE A 78 0.56 1.17 10.74
N GLY A 79 1.11 0.50 11.75
CA GLY A 79 2.53 0.18 11.83
C GLY A 79 2.99 -0.72 10.67
N ILE A 80 2.24 -1.78 10.36
CA ILE A 80 2.55 -2.69 9.24
C ILE A 80 2.53 -1.94 7.91
N TYR A 81 1.56 -1.05 7.70
CA TYR A 81 1.53 -0.18 6.52
C TYR A 81 2.77 0.72 6.47
N SER A 82 3.15 1.33 7.58
CA SER A 82 4.36 2.18 7.65
C SER A 82 5.65 1.40 7.34
N LEU A 83 5.72 0.12 7.70
CA LEU A 83 6.85 -0.76 7.33
C LEU A 83 6.92 -0.98 5.81
N LEU A 84 5.77 -1.06 5.15
CA LEU A 84 5.68 -1.23 3.71
C LEU A 84 6.17 0.05 2.97
N LEU A 85 6.10 1.24 3.58
CA LEU A 85 6.53 2.52 2.98
C LEU A 85 8.05 2.68 2.98
N ASN A 86 8.75 1.98 3.88
CA ASN A 86 10.20 2.06 3.96
C ASN A 86 10.89 1.45 2.75
N THR A 87 10.22 0.51 2.08
CA THR A 87 10.72 -0.15 0.86
C THR A 87 10.23 0.54 -0.43
N PHE A 88 9.44 1.62 -0.30
CA PHE A 88 8.94 2.39 -1.43
C PHE A 88 10.09 3.04 -2.23
N PRO A 89 10.06 3.02 -3.58
CA PRO A 89 8.97 2.60 -4.46
C PRO A 89 9.02 1.13 -4.92
N ILE A 90 10.09 0.38 -4.67
CA ILE A 90 10.26 -0.96 -5.24
C ILE A 90 9.65 -2.00 -4.30
N VAL A 91 8.36 -2.25 -4.42
CA VAL A 91 7.61 -3.16 -3.54
C VAL A 91 7.26 -4.45 -4.25
N ASN A 92 7.81 -5.58 -3.81
CA ASN A 92 7.39 -6.85 -4.38
C ASN A 92 5.92 -7.14 -4.01
N MET A 93 5.04 -7.17 -5.01
CA MET A 93 3.60 -7.48 -4.90
C MET A 93 3.31 -8.88 -4.31
N LEU A 94 4.32 -9.76 -4.26
CA LEU A 94 4.25 -11.09 -3.63
C LEU A 94 5.06 -11.18 -2.33
N SER A 95 5.54 -10.05 -1.80
CA SER A 95 6.23 -10.06 -0.52
C SER A 95 5.27 -10.45 0.61
N PHE A 96 5.79 -11.19 1.58
CA PHE A 96 5.03 -11.57 2.78
C PHE A 96 4.46 -10.36 3.51
N THR A 97 5.17 -9.22 3.49
CA THR A 97 4.71 -7.95 4.08
C THR A 97 3.50 -7.37 3.35
N PHE A 98 3.49 -7.39 2.02
CA PHE A 98 2.35 -6.90 1.24
C PHE A 98 1.12 -7.78 1.46
N LEU A 99 1.25 -9.10 1.33
CA LEU A 99 0.13 -10.02 1.58
C LEU A 99 -0.37 -9.91 3.03
N GLY A 100 0.57 -9.78 3.98
CA GLY A 100 0.27 -9.46 5.37
C GLY A 100 -0.57 -8.20 5.50
N SER A 101 -0.20 -7.11 4.83
CA SER A 101 -0.95 -5.85 4.88
C SER A 101 -2.40 -6.00 4.40
N ILE A 102 -2.66 -6.82 3.37
CA ILE A 102 -4.03 -7.13 2.92
C ILE A 102 -4.81 -7.86 4.00
N LEU A 103 -4.21 -8.92 4.56
CA LEU A 103 -4.85 -9.74 5.59
C LEU A 103 -5.15 -8.91 6.85
N PHE A 104 -4.21 -8.06 7.26
CA PHE A 104 -4.39 -7.15 8.39
C PHE A 104 -5.45 -6.08 8.11
N ALA A 105 -5.53 -5.53 6.89
CA ALA A 105 -6.57 -4.59 6.50
C ALA A 105 -7.97 -5.19 6.58
N VAL A 106 -8.13 -6.39 6.02
CA VAL A 106 -9.39 -7.14 6.07
C VAL A 106 -9.72 -7.54 7.52
N GLY A 107 -8.73 -7.99 8.28
CA GLY A 107 -8.90 -8.27 9.71
C GLY A 107 -9.34 -7.04 10.50
N ASN A 108 -8.77 -5.86 10.20
CA ASN A 108 -9.13 -4.61 10.88
C ASN A 108 -10.59 -4.23 10.61
N HIS A 109 -11.04 -4.42 9.37
CA HIS A 109 -12.45 -4.26 9.01
C HIS A 109 -13.35 -5.18 9.85
N PHE A 110 -13.04 -6.47 9.93
CA PHE A 110 -13.88 -7.40 10.70
C PHE A 110 -13.88 -7.10 12.20
N VAL A 111 -12.74 -6.78 12.79
CA VAL A 111 -12.62 -6.42 14.22
C VAL A 111 -13.53 -5.25 14.56
N TRP A 112 -13.52 -4.18 13.76
CA TRP A 112 -14.41 -3.04 13.96
C TRP A 112 -15.86 -3.36 13.62
N PHE A 113 -16.09 -4.20 12.60
CA PHE A 113 -17.44 -4.51 12.15
C PHE A 113 -18.21 -5.24 13.24
N PHE A 114 -17.60 -6.27 13.85
CA PHE A 114 -18.23 -6.98 14.96
C PHE A 114 -18.46 -6.08 16.18
N TYR A 115 -17.54 -5.15 16.47
CA TYR A 115 -17.74 -4.18 17.55
C TYR A 115 -18.97 -3.28 17.31
N PHE A 116 -19.14 -2.72 16.11
CA PHE A 116 -20.27 -1.85 15.81
C PHE A 116 -21.60 -2.62 15.67
N VAL A 117 -21.57 -3.87 15.22
CA VAL A 117 -22.77 -4.72 15.16
C VAL A 117 -23.33 -4.98 16.56
N GLU A 118 -22.47 -5.18 17.56
CA GLU A 118 -22.90 -5.33 18.97
C GLU A 118 -23.46 -4.03 19.55
N LYS A 119 -23.11 -2.87 18.97
CA LYS A 119 -23.46 -1.54 19.45
C LYS A 119 -24.41 -0.78 18.52
N VAL A 120 -25.15 -1.50 17.67
CA VAL A 120 -26.05 -0.91 16.67
C VAL A 120 -27.20 -0.10 17.30
N ASP A 121 -27.56 -0.39 18.55
CA ASP A 121 -28.59 0.36 19.29
C ASP A 121 -28.11 1.75 19.75
N ILE A 122 -26.80 2.01 19.74
CA ILE A 122 -26.18 3.24 20.25
C ILE A 122 -25.76 4.15 19.10
N TYR A 123 -25.27 3.58 18.00
CA TYR A 123 -24.71 4.35 16.87
C TYR A 123 -25.57 4.23 15.61
N SER A 124 -25.72 5.35 14.90
CA SER A 124 -26.43 5.40 13.62
C SER A 124 -25.60 4.76 12.50
N TYR A 125 -26.29 4.21 11.50
CA TYR A 125 -25.63 3.67 10.29
C TYR A 125 -24.69 4.68 9.62
N ALA A 126 -25.04 5.97 9.64
CA ALA A 126 -24.20 7.04 9.09
C ALA A 126 -22.87 7.21 9.87
N GLU A 127 -22.90 7.04 11.19
CA GLU A 127 -21.71 7.15 12.05
C GLU A 127 -20.80 5.94 11.85
N ILE A 128 -21.37 4.74 11.82
CA ILE A 128 -20.63 3.49 11.60
C ILE A 128 -19.97 3.51 10.21
N SER A 129 -20.72 3.90 9.17
CA SER A 129 -20.20 3.92 7.80
C SER A 129 -19.15 5.00 7.57
N SER A 130 -19.29 6.17 8.19
CA SER A 130 -18.27 7.23 8.10
C SER A 130 -16.98 6.85 8.84
N PHE A 131 -17.07 6.23 10.02
CA PHE A 131 -15.90 5.69 10.73
C PHE A 131 -15.20 4.62 9.89
N MET A 132 -15.95 3.65 9.38
CA MET A 132 -15.39 2.56 8.57
C MET A 132 -14.75 3.06 7.28
N GLY A 133 -15.42 3.96 6.56
CA GLY A 133 -14.91 4.50 5.31
C GLY A 133 -13.62 5.30 5.50
N VAL A 134 -13.61 6.23 6.45
CA VAL A 134 -12.50 7.18 6.61
C VAL A 134 -11.37 6.61 7.44
N CYS A 135 -11.65 5.97 8.57
CA CYS A 135 -10.61 5.54 9.51
C CYS A 135 -10.04 4.16 9.17
N VAL A 136 -10.87 3.26 8.62
CA VAL A 136 -10.47 1.87 8.36
C VAL A 136 -10.09 1.65 6.89
N TRP A 137 -10.85 2.19 5.94
CA TRP A 137 -10.68 1.88 4.51
C TRP A 137 -9.87 2.89 3.70
N PHE A 138 -9.92 4.19 4.05
CA PHE A 138 -9.20 5.23 3.31
C PHE A 138 -7.69 4.92 3.21
N LEU A 139 -7.08 4.56 4.35
CA LEU A 139 -5.64 4.34 4.42
C LEU A 139 -5.20 3.12 3.59
N PRO A 140 -5.80 1.91 3.72
CA PRO A 140 -5.51 0.79 2.82
C PRO A 140 -5.70 1.12 1.33
N ILE A 141 -6.78 1.80 0.96
CA ILE A 141 -7.07 2.11 -0.45
C ILE A 141 -5.98 2.98 -1.06
N LEU A 142 -5.59 4.09 -0.40
CA LEU A 142 -4.50 4.93 -0.88
C LEU A 142 -3.17 4.17 -0.93
N TYR A 143 -2.97 3.27 0.02
CA TYR A 143 -1.79 2.43 0.04
C TYR A 143 -1.70 1.57 -1.22
N PHE A 144 -2.77 0.83 -1.55
CA PHE A 144 -2.80 -0.02 -2.75
C PHE A 144 -2.61 0.79 -4.03
N ILE A 145 -3.26 1.93 -4.15
CA ILE A 145 -3.12 2.81 -5.33
C ILE A 145 -1.67 3.29 -5.47
N SER A 146 -1.02 3.61 -4.35
CA SER A 146 0.38 4.05 -4.38
C SER A 146 1.34 2.96 -4.82
N LEU A 147 1.08 1.69 -4.52
CA LEU A 147 1.95 0.58 -4.92
C LEU A 147 1.74 0.20 -6.39
N ASP A 148 0.50 0.29 -6.88
CA ASP A 148 0.21 0.01 -8.29
C ASP A 148 1.00 0.94 -9.23
N SER A 149 1.11 2.22 -8.87
CA SER A 149 1.88 3.21 -9.64
C SER A 149 3.39 2.93 -9.71
N SER A 150 3.96 2.22 -8.74
CA SER A 150 5.42 2.02 -8.67
C SER A 150 5.94 0.88 -9.55
N GLU A 151 5.08 -0.03 -9.99
CA GLU A 151 5.46 -1.19 -10.80
C GLU A 151 5.67 -0.85 -12.30
N ASN A 152 5.37 0.39 -12.72
CA ASN A 152 5.41 0.79 -14.13
C ASN A 152 6.70 1.52 -14.55
N THR A 153 7.67 1.69 -13.66
CA THR A 153 8.97 2.24 -14.07
C THR A 153 9.74 1.15 -14.82
N LEU A 154 10.08 1.44 -16.09
CA LEU A 154 10.91 0.60 -16.96
C LEU A 154 11.96 -0.17 -16.13
N PRO A 155 12.16 -1.48 -16.37
CA PRO A 155 13.32 -2.17 -15.83
C PRO A 155 14.51 -1.32 -16.24
N SER A 156 15.15 -0.66 -15.29
CA SER A 156 16.43 -0.03 -15.55
C SER A 156 17.31 -1.18 -16.02
N TYR A 157 17.58 -1.22 -17.32
CA TYR A 157 18.57 -2.11 -17.88
C TYR A 157 19.84 -1.82 -17.06
N ASP A 158 20.17 -2.71 -16.13
CA ASP A 158 21.45 -2.69 -15.41
C ASP A 158 22.53 -2.99 -16.45
N SER A 159 22.90 -1.96 -17.19
CA SER A 159 23.90 -1.97 -18.24
C SER A 159 25.29 -1.66 -17.70
N SER A 160 25.50 -1.62 -16.36
CA SER A 160 26.76 -1.11 -15.84
C SER A 160 27.05 -1.53 -14.38
N GLY A 161 27.74 -2.67 -14.21
CA GLY A 161 28.83 -2.75 -13.22
C GLY A 161 28.89 -3.98 -12.31
N LYS A 162 27.75 -4.56 -11.90
CA LYS A 162 27.77 -5.69 -10.93
C LYS A 162 28.09 -7.03 -11.58
N SER A 163 27.62 -7.28 -12.80
CA SER A 163 27.97 -8.47 -13.59
C SER A 163 29.47 -8.49 -13.94
N LYS A 164 30.03 -7.35 -14.35
CA LYS A 164 31.47 -7.22 -14.69
C LYS A 164 32.39 -7.52 -13.50
N ARG A 165 32.02 -7.08 -12.28
CA ARG A 165 32.81 -7.36 -11.07
C ARG A 165 32.79 -8.85 -10.70
N ARG A 166 31.64 -9.52 -10.80
CA ARG A 166 31.55 -10.98 -10.56
C ARG A 166 32.31 -11.77 -11.63
N GLN A 167 32.22 -11.36 -12.89
CA GLN A 167 32.95 -11.99 -13.99
C GLN A 167 34.47 -11.83 -13.81
N ASN A 168 34.96 -10.65 -13.41
CA ASN A 168 36.39 -10.43 -13.12
C ASN A 168 36.88 -11.24 -11.91
N ILE A 169 36.06 -11.41 -10.86
CA ILE A 169 36.43 -12.24 -9.70
C ILE A 169 36.47 -13.71 -10.11
N PHE A 170 35.49 -14.20 -10.86
CA PHE A 170 35.48 -15.59 -11.34
C PHE A 170 36.63 -15.85 -12.30
N GLN A 171 36.94 -14.92 -13.22
CA GLN A 171 38.10 -15.03 -14.10
C GLN A 171 39.43 -14.98 -13.34
N SER A 172 39.55 -14.16 -12.29
CA SER A 172 40.77 -14.12 -11.45
C SER A 172 40.94 -15.34 -10.54
N LEU A 173 39.84 -15.98 -10.13
CA LEU A 173 39.87 -17.23 -9.37
C LEU A 173 40.14 -18.42 -10.29
N VAL A 174 39.51 -18.47 -11.46
CA VAL A 174 39.75 -19.49 -12.48
C VAL A 174 41.18 -19.39 -13.02
N SER A 175 41.73 -18.19 -13.25
CA SER A 175 43.13 -18.08 -13.67
C SER A 175 44.13 -18.50 -12.58
N LYS A 176 43.79 -18.29 -11.30
CA LYS A 176 44.58 -18.79 -10.16
C LYS A 176 44.45 -20.31 -9.95
N LEU A 177 43.28 -20.89 -10.21
CA LEU A 177 43.02 -22.33 -10.06
C LEU A 177 43.51 -23.14 -11.26
N THR A 178 43.42 -22.59 -12.47
CA THR A 178 43.77 -23.27 -13.72
C THR A 178 45.27 -23.18 -14.05
N GLY A 179 46.10 -22.63 -13.15
CA GLY A 179 47.56 -22.77 -13.21
C GLY A 179 48.16 -22.56 -14.61
N THR A 180 47.66 -21.60 -15.38
CA THR A 180 48.18 -21.32 -16.71
C THR A 180 49.51 -20.60 -16.56
N ASN A 181 50.55 -21.43 -16.57
CA ASN A 181 51.94 -21.05 -16.75
C ASN A 181 52.08 -20.46 -18.17
N THR A 182 51.71 -19.18 -18.31
CA THR A 182 52.02 -18.42 -19.51
C THR A 182 53.51 -18.12 -19.47
N ASN A 183 54.31 -19.09 -19.93
CA ASN A 183 55.71 -18.88 -20.26
C ASN A 183 55.78 -17.94 -21.47
N LYS A 184 55.71 -16.64 -21.19
CA LYS A 184 56.31 -15.60 -22.01
C LYS A 184 57.46 -15.05 -21.18
N ASN A 185 58.65 -15.62 -21.39
CA ASN A 185 59.92 -14.92 -21.55
C ASN A 185 61.08 -15.89 -21.28
N ILE A 186 61.39 -16.74 -22.28
CA ILE A 186 62.77 -17.16 -22.55
C ILE A 186 63.05 -16.87 -24.03
N GLU A 187 63.02 -15.59 -24.38
CA GLU A 187 64.01 -15.00 -25.27
C GLU A 187 64.62 -13.88 -24.45
N ASN A 188 65.89 -14.05 -24.08
CA ASN A 188 66.85 -13.11 -23.47
C ASN A 188 67.66 -13.76 -22.33
N ALA A 189 68.36 -14.86 -22.63
CA ALA A 189 69.68 -15.16 -22.08
C ALA A 189 70.25 -16.42 -22.77
N LEU A 190 71.26 -16.19 -23.61
CA LEU A 190 72.15 -17.14 -24.32
C LEU A 190 71.61 -17.75 -25.62
#